data_AF-A0AAD9MIG0-F1
#
_entry.id   AF-A0AAD9MIG0-F1
#
_cell.length_a   1.000
_cell.length_b   1.000
_cell.length_c   1.000
_cell.angle_alpha   90.00
_cell.angle_beta   90.00
_cell.angle_gamma   90.00
#
_symmetry.space_group_name_H-M   'P 1'
#
loop_
_entity.id
_entity.type
_entity.pdbx_description
1 polymer ?
#
loop_
_entity_poly.entity_id
_entity_poly.type
_entity_poly.pdbx_seq_one_letter_code
_entity_poly.pdbx_strand_id
1 'polypeptide(L)'
;MTDALDPPLDKARHLRYLKMCYSGPLPHHYLSNETNRMALAYFILTAIELVTPPPPTPDASATETADEPIPESLLRAIDRPRFRRWILALQHPAGGFCGTPSTALPTWSRDDPERDVQQTAHETVGHANLASTTFALLLLAALADDKAAQSAFGESLTELPVNGLFIGGGYDMRHCYLAALARWILRGDVKEGDAGWVEDIDVDGLVKYISNSQTYDGGLAQTSSYEPHAGYAKYLRSGVRDASNLIRFLGARQQVYVDSQGSAADDDCDDEPESTEDVDAQHIGFNGRWNKPADTCYCFWTAASLANLGRLDLIKRQEARRFMLEKTQHMIGGFGKHAGSPPDVYHTFFGLAALATLGEPSLRKFDTAVAVSEETVRKIEKARRGLLEQASSTDVGDGAKSLEDGLLNMTLSLMAGRAKKSGVRAAPEQHPLSKATQPETLPLDPFRLGHREQGEETTGDGMRFFSDSLDKMDAPPKFKAAVFGEPTENKLACDQQTGHDIVTGRIQKILEEVDSEALSLGCHNGYGPVHCDCDVEGFETMVANYGTDVPNLEGDHARYLYGPGSILVAHGDDEALSVSDLEAAVEGYKKLILHALKA
;
A
#
# COMPACT_ATOMS: atom_id res chain seq x y z
N MET A 1 -2.87 43.95 7.90
CA MET A 1 -3.38 43.35 9.15
C MET A 1 -4.13 42.11 8.75
N THR A 2 -3.45 40.97 8.69
CA THR A 2 -4.12 39.67 8.57
C THR A 2 -4.70 39.36 9.93
N ASP A 3 -6.02 39.28 10.05
CA ASP A 3 -6.66 38.80 11.28
C ASP A 3 -6.03 37.44 11.63
N ALA A 4 -5.38 37.35 12.79
CA ALA A 4 -4.80 36.11 13.26
C ALA A 4 -5.95 35.12 13.47
N LEU A 5 -5.89 33.95 12.83
CA LEU A 5 -6.92 32.92 12.97
C LEU A 5 -6.89 32.35 14.40
N ASP A 6 -8.04 32.32 15.05
CA ASP A 6 -8.23 31.75 16.40
C ASP A 6 -8.81 30.33 16.30
N PRO A 7 -8.25 29.32 17.00
CA PRO A 7 -6.98 29.33 17.74
C PRO A 7 -5.75 29.33 16.83
N PRO A 8 -4.59 29.87 17.25
CA PRO A 8 -3.36 29.81 16.46
C PRO A 8 -2.80 28.37 16.39
N LEU A 9 -2.18 28.01 15.27
CA LEU A 9 -1.44 26.76 15.13
C LEU A 9 -0.12 26.82 15.93
N ASP A 10 0.07 25.93 16.89
CA ASP A 10 1.30 25.86 17.71
C ASP A 10 2.43 25.13 16.96
N LYS A 11 3.06 25.83 16.01
CA LYS A 11 4.16 25.29 15.20
C LYS A 11 5.34 24.83 16.03
N ALA A 12 5.68 25.54 17.11
CA ALA A 12 6.81 25.19 17.96
C ALA A 12 6.60 23.81 18.59
N ARG A 13 5.38 23.52 19.03
CA ARG A 13 5.00 22.23 19.59
C ARG A 13 5.03 21.11 18.55
N HIS A 14 4.47 21.33 17.35
CA HIS A 14 4.57 20.36 16.25
C HIS A 14 6.03 20.07 15.87
N LEU A 15 6.89 21.09 15.82
CA LEU A 15 8.33 20.91 15.55
C LEU A 15 9.03 20.10 16.64
N ARG A 16 8.65 20.26 17.92
CA ARG A 16 9.18 19.43 19.02
C ARG A 16 8.79 17.97 18.85
N TYR A 17 7.53 17.68 18.56
CA TYR A 17 7.05 16.32 18.28
C TYR A 17 7.79 15.71 17.08
N LEU A 18 7.84 16.44 15.95
CA LEU A 18 8.52 15.97 14.74
C LEU A 18 10.02 15.75 14.98
N LYS A 19 10.68 16.58 15.80
CA LYS A 19 12.07 16.37 16.22
C LYS A 19 12.25 15.07 16.99
N MET A 20 11.30 14.70 17.85
CA MET A 20 11.35 13.42 18.55
C MET A 20 11.24 12.26 17.55
N CYS A 21 10.28 12.30 16.63
CA CYS A 21 10.11 11.28 15.59
C CYS A 21 11.32 11.16 14.66
N TYR A 22 11.96 12.30 14.40
CA TYR A 22 13.09 12.44 13.49
C TYR A 22 14.43 12.00 14.09
N SER A 23 14.71 12.36 15.34
CA SER A 23 16.01 12.16 15.99
C SER A 23 16.10 10.92 16.89
N GLY A 24 14.97 10.45 17.39
CA GLY A 24 14.89 9.32 18.31
C GLY A 24 14.33 8.04 17.68
N PRO A 25 14.42 6.90 18.37
CA PRO A 25 13.65 5.72 18.00
C PRO A 25 12.15 6.04 18.09
N LEU A 26 11.38 5.59 17.11
CA LEU A 26 9.93 5.66 17.19
C LEU A 26 9.41 4.72 18.29
N PRO A 27 8.24 5.01 18.91
CA PRO A 27 7.62 4.14 19.89
C PRO A 27 7.39 2.72 19.37
N HIS A 28 7.33 1.73 20.27
CA HIS A 28 7.15 0.31 19.92
C HIS A 28 5.89 0.03 19.08
N HIS A 29 4.88 0.89 19.13
CA HIS A 29 3.69 0.81 18.26
C HIS A 29 4.02 0.87 16.76
N TYR A 30 5.19 1.38 16.37
CA TYR A 30 5.66 1.40 14.98
C TYR A 30 6.38 0.11 14.54
N LEU A 31 6.51 -0.90 15.41
CA LEU A 31 7.16 -2.16 15.04
C LEU A 31 6.43 -2.88 13.90
N SER A 32 5.10 -2.85 13.88
CA SER A 32 4.29 -3.37 12.77
C SER A 32 4.47 -2.56 11.48
N ASN A 33 5.00 -1.34 11.56
CA ASN A 33 5.34 -0.50 10.42
C ASN A 33 6.80 -0.67 9.95
N GLU A 34 7.51 -1.73 10.37
CA GLU A 34 8.88 -1.99 9.95
C GLU A 34 9.04 -2.01 8.42
N THR A 35 8.08 -2.59 7.70
CA THR A 35 8.06 -2.63 6.23
C THR A 35 7.74 -1.28 5.58
N ASN A 36 7.31 -0.29 6.36
CA ASN A 36 6.81 1.01 5.91
C ASN A 36 7.73 2.19 6.30
N ARG A 37 8.99 1.94 6.68
CA ARG A 37 9.93 2.99 7.10
C ARG A 37 10.10 4.12 6.07
N MET A 38 10.08 3.82 4.77
CA MET A 38 10.08 4.82 3.71
C MET A 38 8.90 5.80 3.80
N ALA A 39 7.70 5.29 4.07
CA ALA A 39 6.50 6.10 4.25
C ALA A 39 6.58 6.95 5.52
N LEU A 40 7.05 6.38 6.64
CA LEU A 40 7.26 7.12 7.89
C LEU A 40 8.25 8.28 7.69
N ALA A 41 9.36 8.04 6.99
CA ALA A 41 10.32 9.08 6.64
C ALA A 41 9.69 10.17 5.78
N TYR A 42 8.87 9.81 4.80
CA TYR A 42 8.09 10.76 4.01
C TYR A 42 7.20 11.64 4.90
N PHE A 43 6.36 11.05 5.76
CA PHE A 43 5.45 11.82 6.63
C PHE A 43 6.20 12.79 7.55
N ILE A 44 7.29 12.33 8.18
CA ILE A 44 8.08 13.16 9.10
C ILE A 44 8.78 14.30 8.35
N LEU A 45 9.54 13.99 7.29
CA LEU A 45 10.39 14.97 6.62
C LEU A 45 9.55 16.04 5.89
N THR A 46 8.44 15.64 5.27
CA THR A 46 7.54 16.58 4.58
C THR A 46 6.72 17.40 5.57
N ALA A 47 6.32 16.86 6.73
CA ALA A 47 5.69 17.64 7.79
C ALA A 47 6.66 18.70 8.36
N ILE A 48 7.94 18.34 8.55
CA ILE A 48 8.98 19.30 8.96
C ILE A 48 9.10 20.42 7.93
N GLU A 49 9.18 20.08 6.63
CA GLU A 49 9.23 21.06 5.55
C GLU A 49 8.00 21.99 5.59
N LEU A 50 6.80 21.44 5.75
CA LEU A 50 5.54 22.18 5.73
C LEU A 50 5.40 23.20 6.87
N VAL A 51 5.91 22.86 8.07
CA VAL A 51 5.86 23.71 9.27
C VAL A 51 7.02 24.72 9.33
N THR A 52 8.16 24.39 8.72
CA THR A 52 9.35 25.25 8.70
C THR A 52 9.11 26.44 7.76
N PRO A 53 9.36 27.70 8.17
CA PRO A 53 9.21 28.85 7.28
C PRO A 53 10.09 28.69 6.02
N PRO A 54 9.66 29.23 4.87
CA PRO A 54 10.52 29.29 3.69
C PRO A 54 11.78 30.11 3.99
N PRO A 55 12.92 29.82 3.35
CA PRO A 55 14.10 30.67 3.47
C PRO A 55 13.75 32.11 3.05
N PRO A 56 14.31 33.13 3.73
CA PRO A 56 14.01 34.52 3.40
C PRO A 56 14.39 34.79 1.93
N THR A 57 13.45 35.35 1.17
CA THR A 57 13.73 35.85 -0.18
C THR A 57 14.70 37.03 -0.09
N PRO A 58 15.67 37.16 -1.03
CA PRO A 58 16.65 38.26 -1.01
C PRO A 58 16.03 39.68 -0.95
N ASP A 59 14.77 39.83 -1.37
CA ASP A 59 14.08 41.12 -1.50
C ASP A 59 13.14 41.48 -0.33
N ALA A 60 13.05 40.66 0.72
CA ALA A 60 12.20 40.96 1.88
C ALA A 60 12.96 41.81 2.91
N SER A 61 12.72 43.12 2.92
CA SER A 61 13.19 44.02 3.97
C SER A 61 12.69 43.54 5.33
N ALA A 62 13.62 43.27 6.25
CA ALA A 62 13.36 42.80 7.60
C ALA A 62 12.43 43.78 8.35
N THR A 63 11.18 43.38 8.56
CA THR A 63 10.32 44.01 9.56
C THR A 63 10.54 43.30 10.88
N GLU A 64 11.11 44.02 11.85
CA GLU A 64 11.33 43.58 13.23
C GLU A 64 9.99 43.35 13.94
N THR A 65 9.62 42.10 14.16
CA THR A 65 8.70 41.72 15.23
C THR A 65 9.41 40.69 16.10
N ALA A 66 9.64 41.07 17.36
CA ALA A 66 10.26 40.24 18.37
C ALA A 66 9.31 39.12 18.82
N ASP A 67 9.51 37.94 18.26
CA ASP A 67 9.09 36.65 18.84
C ASP A 67 10.23 35.65 18.62
N GLU A 68 10.39 34.69 19.54
CA GLU A 68 11.53 33.77 19.64
C GLU A 68 12.06 33.26 18.28
N PRO A 69 13.39 33.16 18.08
CA PRO A 69 13.94 32.70 16.82
C PRO A 69 13.49 31.26 16.56
N ILE A 70 12.54 31.09 15.65
CA ILE A 70 12.18 29.78 15.09
C ILE A 70 13.48 29.19 14.56
N PRO A 71 13.93 28.02 15.04
CA PRO A 71 15.20 27.46 14.65
C PRO A 71 15.31 27.39 13.12
N GLU A 72 16.49 27.76 12.62
CA GLU A 72 17.02 27.30 11.34
C GLU A 72 16.57 25.85 11.13
N SER A 73 15.83 25.59 10.05
CA SER A 73 15.23 24.29 9.66
C SER A 73 15.67 23.11 10.52
N LEU A 74 14.72 22.40 11.15
CA LEU A 74 15.01 21.21 11.98
C LEU A 74 15.93 20.19 11.26
N LEU A 75 15.85 20.12 9.93
CA LEU A 75 16.82 19.41 9.09
C LEU A 75 18.11 20.21 8.97
N ARG A 76 19.19 19.74 9.62
CA ARG A 76 20.52 20.33 9.47
C ARG A 76 21.06 20.07 8.06
N ALA A 77 22.01 20.89 7.61
CA ALA A 77 22.64 20.73 6.30
C ALA A 77 23.22 19.32 6.06
N ILE A 78 23.72 18.65 7.11
CA ILE A 78 24.26 17.28 7.01
C ILE A 78 23.19 16.19 6.93
N ASP A 79 21.97 16.48 7.35
CA ASP A 79 20.93 15.47 7.45
C ASP A 79 20.36 15.15 6.06
N ARG A 80 20.20 16.16 5.19
CA ARG A 80 19.75 16.00 3.79
C ARG A 80 20.54 14.93 3.01
N PRO A 81 21.88 15.02 2.89
CA PRO A 81 22.66 14.02 2.17
C PRO A 81 22.65 12.65 2.86
N ARG A 82 22.49 12.59 4.19
CA ARG A 82 22.38 11.31 4.93
C ARG A 82 21.10 10.57 4.57
N PHE A 83 19.94 11.24 4.59
CA PHE A 83 18.67 10.63 4.18
C PHE A 83 18.69 10.26 2.70
N ARG A 84 19.24 11.12 1.84
CA ARG A 84 19.38 10.81 0.42
C ARG A 84 20.17 9.52 0.19
N ARG A 85 21.31 9.35 0.86
CA ARG A 85 22.11 8.11 0.79
C ARG A 85 21.34 6.89 1.30
N TRP A 86 20.59 7.04 2.40
CA TRP A 86 19.77 5.95 2.93
C TRP A 86 18.66 5.54 1.94
N ILE A 87 17.97 6.49 1.32
CA ILE A 87 16.93 6.21 0.31
C ILE A 87 17.53 5.48 -0.88
N LEU A 88 18.64 5.97 -1.44
CA LEU A 88 19.32 5.36 -2.58
C LEU A 88 19.83 3.95 -2.26
N ALA A 89 20.27 3.68 -1.03
CA ALA A 89 20.66 2.34 -0.61
C ALA A 89 19.49 1.33 -0.62
N LEU A 90 18.24 1.81 -0.60
CA LEU A 90 17.03 0.98 -0.69
C LEU A 90 16.53 0.76 -2.11
N GLN A 91 17.22 1.32 -3.12
CA GLN A 91 16.90 1.04 -4.50
C GLN A 91 17.15 -0.44 -4.82
N HIS A 92 16.17 -1.09 -5.42
CA HIS A 92 16.25 -2.49 -5.79
C HIS A 92 16.97 -2.65 -7.15
N PRO A 93 17.83 -3.67 -7.33
CA PRO A 93 18.59 -3.85 -8.59
C PRO A 93 17.71 -4.01 -9.83
N ALA A 94 16.52 -4.60 -9.70
CA ALA A 94 15.58 -4.74 -10.81
C ALA A 94 14.64 -3.53 -11.01
N GLY A 95 14.82 -2.45 -10.23
CA GLY A 95 13.99 -1.25 -10.27
C GLY A 95 13.06 -1.10 -9.07
N GLY A 96 12.67 0.15 -8.80
CA GLY A 96 11.87 0.52 -7.63
C GLY A 96 12.68 0.60 -6.33
N PHE A 97 11.98 0.85 -5.23
CA PHE A 97 12.59 0.96 -3.89
C PHE A 97 11.91 0.02 -2.89
N CYS A 98 12.72 -0.57 -2.01
CA CYS A 98 12.25 -1.31 -0.84
C CYS A 98 11.83 -0.33 0.27
N GLY A 99 10.88 -0.75 1.12
CA GLY A 99 10.36 0.10 2.21
C GLY A 99 11.29 0.21 3.42
N THR A 100 12.19 -0.76 3.60
CA THR A 100 13.12 -0.84 4.74
C THR A 100 14.40 -1.60 4.36
N PRO A 101 15.56 -1.33 5.01
CA PRO A 101 16.76 -2.13 4.84
C PRO A 101 16.55 -3.63 5.11
N SER A 102 15.63 -3.99 6.01
CA SER A 102 15.28 -5.38 6.34
C SER A 102 14.67 -6.15 5.15
N THR A 103 14.19 -5.43 4.13
CA THR A 103 13.61 -5.97 2.89
C THR A 103 14.48 -5.69 1.68
N ALA A 104 15.66 -5.10 1.86
CA ALA A 104 16.62 -4.82 0.80
C ALA A 104 17.73 -5.89 0.80
N LEU A 105 18.22 -6.26 -0.38
CA LEU A 105 19.38 -7.13 -0.55
C LEU A 105 20.60 -6.57 0.20
N PRO A 106 21.38 -7.39 0.94
CA PRO A 106 22.64 -6.97 1.53
C PRO A 106 23.60 -6.44 0.45
N THR A 107 24.35 -5.38 0.75
CA THR A 107 25.26 -4.73 -0.24
C THR A 107 26.28 -5.69 -0.84
N TRP A 108 26.80 -6.65 -0.07
CA TRP A 108 27.77 -7.65 -0.55
C TRP A 108 27.19 -8.64 -1.57
N SER A 109 25.88 -8.81 -1.61
CA SER A 109 25.22 -9.67 -2.62
C SER A 109 25.11 -8.98 -3.99
N ARG A 110 25.38 -7.67 -4.05
CA ARG A 110 25.40 -6.87 -5.30
C ARG A 110 26.74 -6.95 -6.04
N ASP A 111 27.82 -7.29 -5.34
CA ASP A 111 29.19 -7.24 -5.86
C ASP A 111 29.70 -8.59 -6.40
N ASP A 112 28.85 -9.61 -6.55
CA ASP A 112 29.24 -10.94 -7.05
C ASP A 112 29.20 -10.98 -8.59
N PRO A 113 30.36 -10.99 -9.28
CA PRO A 113 30.42 -10.87 -10.73
C PRO A 113 30.07 -12.17 -11.49
N GLU A 114 29.87 -13.29 -10.79
CA GLU A 114 29.49 -14.59 -11.39
C GLU A 114 27.99 -14.90 -11.23
N ARG A 115 27.22 -14.06 -10.52
CA ARG A 115 25.77 -14.27 -10.36
C ARG A 115 24.99 -13.71 -11.55
N ASP A 116 24.31 -14.61 -12.24
CA ASP A 116 23.33 -14.23 -13.25
C ASP A 116 22.15 -13.47 -12.59
N VAL A 117 22.06 -12.18 -12.89
CA VAL A 117 21.03 -11.26 -12.39
C VAL A 117 19.63 -11.76 -12.78
N GLN A 118 19.51 -12.53 -13.88
CA GLN A 118 18.25 -13.10 -14.35
C GLN A 118 17.75 -14.29 -13.52
N GLN A 119 18.64 -15.12 -12.99
CA GLN A 119 18.25 -16.31 -12.24
C GLN A 119 17.91 -15.97 -10.77
N THR A 120 18.53 -14.91 -10.24
CA THR A 120 18.30 -14.42 -8.87
C THR A 120 17.00 -13.63 -8.70
N ALA A 121 16.53 -12.90 -9.72
CA ALA A 121 15.26 -12.16 -9.66
C ALA A 121 14.03 -13.05 -9.47
N HIS A 122 14.08 -14.31 -9.94
CA HIS A 122 13.00 -15.28 -9.78
C HIS A 122 13.07 -16.08 -8.48
N GLU A 123 14.25 -16.24 -7.88
CA GLU A 123 14.46 -17.23 -6.82
C GLU A 123 14.73 -16.63 -5.43
N THR A 124 15.15 -15.37 -5.29
CA THR A 124 15.44 -14.82 -3.96
C THR A 124 15.51 -13.28 -3.90
N VAL A 125 14.79 -12.71 -2.91
CA VAL A 125 15.28 -11.58 -2.07
C VAL A 125 15.14 -10.14 -2.63
N GLY A 126 14.31 -9.33 -1.96
CA GLY A 126 14.19 -7.88 -2.16
C GLY A 126 12.79 -7.41 -2.61
N HIS A 127 11.90 -6.99 -1.70
CA HIS A 127 10.53 -6.59 -2.07
C HIS A 127 10.43 -5.08 -2.33
N ALA A 128 10.90 -4.64 -3.51
CA ALA A 128 10.53 -3.33 -4.03
C ALA A 128 9.00 -3.25 -4.15
N ASN A 129 8.42 -2.10 -3.79
CA ASN A 129 6.99 -1.89 -3.93
C ASN A 129 6.67 -0.48 -4.42
N LEU A 130 5.51 -0.33 -5.05
CA LEU A 130 5.09 0.90 -5.71
C LEU A 130 4.95 2.08 -4.72
N ALA A 131 4.45 1.83 -3.51
CA ALA A 131 4.32 2.86 -2.47
C ALA A 131 5.70 3.40 -2.05
N SER A 132 6.63 2.51 -1.72
CA SER A 132 7.99 2.85 -1.30
C SER A 132 8.76 3.54 -2.43
N THR A 133 8.56 3.11 -3.67
CA THR A 133 9.11 3.76 -4.86
C THR A 133 8.61 5.20 -4.98
N THR A 134 7.30 5.41 -4.85
CA THR A 134 6.71 6.74 -4.94
C THR A 134 7.19 7.65 -3.80
N PHE A 135 7.22 7.16 -2.56
CA PHE A 135 7.73 7.91 -1.42
C PHE A 135 9.22 8.23 -1.55
N ALA A 136 10.04 7.31 -2.06
CA ALA A 136 11.45 7.54 -2.34
C ALA A 136 11.63 8.68 -3.34
N LEU A 137 10.90 8.69 -4.45
CA LEU A 137 10.97 9.76 -5.45
C LEU A 137 10.57 11.13 -4.87
N LEU A 138 9.49 11.18 -4.08
CA LEU A 138 9.06 12.41 -3.40
C LEU A 138 10.13 12.90 -2.42
N LEU A 139 10.72 12.00 -1.63
CA LEU A 139 11.78 12.32 -0.68
C LEU A 139 13.07 12.79 -1.35
N LEU A 140 13.49 12.14 -2.45
CA LEU A 140 14.67 12.55 -3.21
C LEU A 140 14.56 13.99 -3.71
N ALA A 141 13.35 14.40 -4.13
CA ALA A 141 13.08 15.78 -4.53
C ALA A 141 12.99 16.74 -3.34
N ALA A 142 12.33 16.36 -2.24
CA ALA A 142 12.20 17.20 -1.04
C ALA A 142 13.56 17.49 -0.37
N LEU A 143 14.46 16.49 -0.40
CA LEU A 143 15.80 16.58 0.19
C LEU A 143 16.80 17.30 -0.71
N ALA A 144 16.52 17.46 -2.01
CA ALA A 144 17.43 18.14 -2.93
C ALA A 144 17.53 19.65 -2.63
N ASP A 145 18.76 20.15 -2.61
CA ASP A 145 19.02 21.59 -2.62
C ASP A 145 18.72 22.16 -4.00
N ASP A 146 18.39 23.45 -4.07
CA ASP A 146 18.01 24.11 -5.34
C ASP A 146 19.08 23.98 -6.44
N LYS A 147 20.35 23.90 -6.07
CA LYS A 147 21.47 23.67 -6.99
C LYS A 147 21.54 22.23 -7.50
N ALA A 148 21.17 21.26 -6.66
CA ALA A 148 21.19 19.82 -6.95
C ALA A 148 19.85 19.27 -7.46
N ALA A 149 18.78 20.08 -7.43
CA ALA A 149 17.45 19.65 -7.83
C ALA A 149 17.39 19.09 -9.26
N GLN A 150 18.19 19.61 -10.20
CA GLN A 150 18.21 19.12 -11.59
C GLN A 150 18.77 17.69 -11.70
N SER A 151 19.66 17.28 -10.79
CA SER A 151 20.26 15.94 -10.76
C SER A 151 19.63 15.03 -9.71
N ALA A 152 18.51 15.43 -9.08
CA ALA A 152 17.94 14.73 -7.93
C ALA A 152 17.53 13.27 -8.25
N PHE A 153 17.19 12.96 -9.51
CA PHE A 153 16.88 11.60 -9.97
C PHE A 153 18.04 10.92 -10.74
N GLY A 154 19.12 11.64 -11.05
CA GLY A 154 20.22 11.11 -11.87
C GLY A 154 20.93 9.92 -11.21
N GLU A 155 21.15 9.99 -9.89
CA GLU A 155 21.80 8.92 -9.11
C GLU A 155 20.92 7.66 -8.99
N SER A 156 19.60 7.77 -9.14
CA SER A 156 18.70 6.61 -9.13
C SER A 156 18.60 5.89 -10.48
N LEU A 157 19.36 6.29 -11.50
CA LEU A 157 19.23 5.74 -12.86
C LEU A 157 20.49 5.06 -13.39
N THR A 158 21.63 5.21 -12.73
CA THR A 158 22.92 4.74 -13.24
C THR A 158 23.14 3.23 -13.12
N GLU A 159 22.23 2.45 -12.51
CA GLU A 159 22.46 1.03 -12.17
C GLU A 159 21.23 0.09 -12.30
N LEU A 160 20.35 0.25 -13.30
CA LEU A 160 19.20 -0.65 -13.47
C LEU A 160 19.32 -1.56 -14.71
N PRO A 161 19.61 -2.86 -14.54
CA PRO A 161 19.47 -3.86 -15.62
C PRO A 161 18.05 -3.93 -16.16
N VAL A 162 17.97 -4.06 -17.48
CA VAL A 162 16.75 -4.16 -18.30
C VAL A 162 16.14 -5.54 -18.12
N ASN A 163 15.07 -5.69 -17.33
CA ASN A 163 14.14 -6.82 -17.46
C ASN A 163 12.80 -6.49 -16.78
N GLY A 164 11.70 -6.76 -17.48
CA GLY A 164 10.34 -6.44 -17.06
C GLY A 164 10.00 -7.01 -15.68
N LEU A 165 9.83 -6.10 -14.71
CA LEU A 165 9.38 -6.46 -13.38
C LEU A 165 7.89 -6.80 -13.42
N PHE A 166 7.53 -7.93 -12.83
CA PHE A 166 6.15 -8.31 -12.58
C PHE A 166 5.65 -7.61 -11.32
N ILE A 167 4.55 -6.84 -11.44
CA ILE A 167 3.82 -6.37 -10.27
C ILE A 167 2.89 -7.47 -9.79
N GLY A 168 3.22 -8.06 -8.64
CA GLY A 168 2.29 -8.80 -7.82
C GLY A 168 1.69 -7.89 -6.76
N GLY A 169 0.36 -7.91 -6.61
CA GLY A 169 -0.37 -7.13 -5.61
C GLY A 169 -1.86 -6.99 -5.98
N GLY A 170 -2.72 -6.86 -4.97
CA GLY A 170 -4.18 -6.82 -5.15
C GLY A 170 -4.71 -5.63 -5.96
N TYR A 171 -5.96 -5.75 -6.42
CA TYR A 171 -6.63 -4.78 -7.28
C TYR A 171 -7.08 -3.49 -6.55
N ASP A 172 -6.18 -2.65 -6.01
CA ASP A 172 -6.56 -1.47 -5.20
C ASP A 172 -6.31 -0.10 -5.87
N MET A 173 -7.23 0.86 -5.70
CA MET A 173 -7.14 2.23 -6.26
C MET A 173 -5.90 3.03 -5.82
N ARG A 174 -5.31 2.71 -4.67
CA ARG A 174 -4.06 3.31 -4.20
C ARG A 174 -2.93 3.04 -5.20
N HIS A 175 -2.89 1.83 -5.78
CA HIS A 175 -1.88 1.49 -6.79
C HIS A 175 -2.07 2.33 -8.06
N CYS A 176 -3.33 2.58 -8.47
CA CYS A 176 -3.63 3.45 -9.61
C CYS A 176 -3.02 4.85 -9.43
N TYR A 177 -3.23 5.46 -8.27
CA TYR A 177 -2.67 6.77 -7.96
C TYR A 177 -1.15 6.77 -7.85
N LEU A 178 -0.58 5.81 -7.12
CA LEU A 178 0.86 5.75 -6.94
C LEU A 178 1.58 5.52 -8.27
N ALA A 179 1.04 4.69 -9.15
CA ALA A 179 1.57 4.47 -10.50
C ALA A 179 1.47 5.73 -11.36
N ALA A 180 0.30 6.39 -11.38
CA ALA A 180 0.11 7.64 -12.10
C ALA A 180 1.03 8.75 -11.56
N LEU A 181 1.23 8.80 -10.25
CA LEU A 181 2.10 9.77 -9.59
C LEU A 181 3.58 9.51 -9.90
N ALA A 182 4.04 8.28 -9.80
CA ALA A 182 5.41 7.91 -10.17
C ALA A 182 5.69 8.25 -11.64
N ARG A 183 4.76 7.91 -12.54
CA ARG A 183 4.82 8.31 -13.96
C ARG A 183 4.91 9.82 -14.12
N TRP A 184 4.07 10.59 -13.42
CA TRP A 184 4.08 12.05 -13.51
C TRP A 184 5.38 12.65 -12.97
N ILE A 185 5.91 12.14 -11.85
CA ILE A 185 7.19 12.59 -11.27
C ILE A 185 8.32 12.42 -12.30
N LEU A 186 8.39 11.26 -12.96
CA LEU A 186 9.50 10.91 -13.85
C LEU A 186 9.33 11.47 -15.28
N ARG A 187 8.09 11.59 -15.76
CA ARG A 187 7.81 11.88 -17.19
C ARG A 187 6.91 13.08 -17.43
N GLY A 188 6.06 13.44 -16.46
CA GLY A 188 5.12 14.55 -16.62
C GLY A 188 4.17 14.36 -17.79
N ASP A 189 4.05 15.39 -18.63
CA ASP A 189 3.07 15.46 -19.73
C ASP A 189 3.61 15.00 -21.09
N VAL A 190 4.71 14.23 -21.11
CA VAL A 190 5.29 13.67 -22.35
C VAL A 190 4.26 12.80 -23.08
N LYS A 191 4.02 13.11 -24.35
CA LYS A 191 3.05 12.45 -25.24
C LYS A 191 3.72 11.62 -26.32
N GLU A 192 2.94 10.74 -26.95
CA GLU A 192 3.41 9.96 -28.09
C GLU A 192 3.95 10.89 -29.19
N GLY A 193 5.21 10.67 -29.57
CA GLY A 193 5.94 11.51 -30.53
C GLY A 193 6.85 12.57 -29.92
N ASP A 194 6.80 12.83 -28.60
CA ASP A 194 7.74 13.71 -27.92
C ASP A 194 9.11 13.03 -27.70
N ALA A 195 10.19 13.81 -27.58
CA ALA A 195 11.50 13.30 -27.20
C ALA A 195 11.45 12.71 -25.77
N GLY A 196 11.94 11.48 -25.59
CA GLY A 196 11.79 10.72 -24.34
C GLY A 196 10.42 10.06 -24.17
N TRP A 197 9.62 9.96 -25.25
CA TRP A 197 8.41 9.15 -25.23
C TRP A 197 8.72 7.65 -25.28
N VAL A 198 8.14 6.91 -24.33
CA VAL A 198 8.12 5.45 -24.28
C VAL A 198 6.71 4.94 -23.98
N GLU A 199 6.38 3.76 -24.53
CA GLU A 199 5.15 3.02 -24.19
C GLU A 199 5.22 2.62 -22.70
N ASP A 200 4.20 3.02 -21.92
CA ASP A 200 4.14 2.77 -20.47
C ASP A 200 2.79 2.22 -20.00
N ILE A 201 2.15 2.85 -19.01
CA ILE A 201 0.90 2.36 -18.44
C ILE A 201 -0.24 2.48 -19.46
N ASP A 202 -1.15 1.51 -19.46
CA ASP A 202 -2.40 1.62 -20.22
C ASP A 202 -3.30 2.69 -19.56
N VAL A 203 -3.09 3.94 -19.95
CA VAL A 203 -3.83 5.11 -19.41
C VAL A 203 -5.32 4.95 -19.65
N ASP A 204 -5.72 4.45 -20.83
CA ASP A 204 -7.14 4.23 -21.16
C ASP A 204 -7.75 3.13 -20.29
N GLY A 205 -7.02 2.03 -20.10
CA GLY A 205 -7.38 0.96 -19.17
C GLY A 205 -7.52 1.46 -17.73
N LEU A 206 -6.60 2.30 -17.27
CA LEU A 206 -6.61 2.91 -15.94
C LEU A 206 -7.84 3.82 -15.74
N VAL A 207 -8.11 4.71 -16.71
CA VAL A 207 -9.28 5.60 -16.70
C VAL A 207 -10.58 4.81 -16.70
N LYS A 208 -10.65 3.73 -17.48
CA LYS A 208 -11.80 2.83 -17.51
C LYS A 208 -12.00 2.09 -16.18
N TYR A 209 -10.92 1.59 -15.58
CA TYR A 209 -10.96 0.90 -14.29
C TYR A 209 -11.52 1.81 -13.19
N ILE A 210 -11.01 3.03 -13.14
CA ILE A 210 -11.47 4.09 -12.25
C ILE A 210 -12.95 4.43 -12.49
N SER A 211 -13.37 4.55 -13.75
CA SER A 211 -14.77 4.83 -14.08
C SER A 211 -15.72 3.73 -13.61
N ASN A 212 -15.22 2.49 -13.53
CA ASN A 212 -15.96 1.32 -13.05
C ASN A 212 -15.87 1.13 -11.54
N SER A 213 -15.11 1.95 -10.82
CA SER A 213 -15.00 1.86 -9.37
C SER A 213 -15.93 2.82 -8.63
N GLN A 214 -16.67 3.66 -9.36
CA GLN A 214 -17.68 4.53 -8.78
C GLN A 214 -18.90 3.70 -8.34
N THR A 215 -19.30 3.89 -7.09
CA THR A 215 -20.39 3.17 -6.42
C THR A 215 -21.73 3.90 -6.60
N TYR A 216 -22.82 3.26 -6.17
CA TYR A 216 -24.19 3.74 -6.36
C TYR A 216 -24.49 5.10 -5.67
N ASP A 217 -23.77 5.44 -4.61
CA ASP A 217 -23.91 6.67 -3.83
C ASP A 217 -22.89 7.75 -4.23
N GLY A 218 -22.15 7.52 -5.32
CA GLY A 218 -21.26 8.49 -5.95
C GLY A 218 -19.81 8.43 -5.49
N GLY A 219 -19.51 7.73 -4.39
CA GLY A 219 -18.15 7.51 -3.92
C GLY A 219 -17.35 6.56 -4.81
N LEU A 220 -16.08 6.37 -4.48
CA LEU A 220 -15.19 5.45 -5.17
C LEU A 220 -14.77 4.34 -4.22
N ALA A 221 -14.66 3.12 -4.73
CA ALA A 221 -14.23 1.94 -3.99
C ALA A 221 -13.18 1.17 -4.80
N GLN A 222 -12.81 -0.02 -4.33
CA GLN A 222 -11.96 -0.93 -5.09
C GLN A 222 -12.65 -1.36 -6.40
N THR A 223 -13.94 -1.70 -6.31
CA THR A 223 -14.83 -1.98 -7.43
C THR A 223 -16.20 -1.35 -7.13
N SER A 224 -17.07 -1.16 -8.13
CA SER A 224 -18.40 -0.56 -7.90
C SER A 224 -19.29 -1.33 -6.92
N SER A 225 -18.95 -2.59 -6.60
CA SER A 225 -19.70 -3.44 -5.67
C SER A 225 -19.26 -3.29 -4.21
N TYR A 226 -18.17 -2.57 -3.95
CA TYR A 226 -17.60 -2.39 -2.62
C TYR A 226 -18.10 -1.10 -1.97
N GLU A 227 -17.92 -0.99 -0.66
CA GLU A 227 -18.24 0.23 0.07
C GLU A 227 -17.32 1.39 -0.38
N PRO A 228 -17.88 2.56 -0.70
CA PRO A 228 -17.11 3.73 -1.09
C PRO A 228 -16.31 4.30 0.06
N HIS A 229 -15.12 4.83 -0.25
CA HIS A 229 -14.21 5.37 0.74
C HIS A 229 -13.57 6.68 0.27
N ALA A 230 -13.60 7.72 1.11
CA ALA A 230 -13.09 9.05 0.77
C ALA A 230 -11.59 9.05 0.41
N GLY A 231 -10.82 8.11 0.96
CA GLY A 231 -9.40 7.92 0.61
C GLY A 231 -9.16 7.64 -0.89
N TYR A 232 -10.14 7.05 -1.60
CA TYR A 232 -10.03 6.75 -3.02
C TYR A 232 -10.41 7.93 -3.93
N ALA A 233 -11.08 8.95 -3.38
CA ALA A 233 -11.60 10.06 -4.17
C ALA A 233 -10.55 11.14 -4.49
N LYS A 234 -9.36 11.09 -3.88
CA LYS A 234 -8.30 12.09 -4.11
C LYS A 234 -7.78 12.06 -5.55
N TYR A 235 -7.95 10.94 -6.23
CA TYR A 235 -7.05 10.53 -7.31
C TYR A 235 -7.35 11.12 -8.69
N LEU A 236 -8.39 11.96 -8.86
CA LEU A 236 -8.95 12.14 -10.21
C LEU A 236 -9.55 13.50 -10.54
N ARG A 237 -9.13 14.01 -11.71
CA ARG A 237 -9.93 14.90 -12.57
C ARG A 237 -10.56 14.15 -13.76
N SER A 238 -9.98 13.02 -14.17
CA SER A 238 -10.37 12.23 -15.35
C SER A 238 -10.85 10.85 -14.93
N GLY A 239 -11.90 10.32 -15.56
CA GLY A 239 -12.39 8.95 -15.33
C GLY A 239 -13.57 8.83 -14.36
N VAL A 240 -13.90 9.88 -13.59
CA VAL A 240 -15.12 9.88 -12.75
C VAL A 240 -16.34 9.92 -13.68
N ARG A 241 -17.23 8.92 -13.57
CA ARG A 241 -18.42 8.79 -14.42
C ARG A 241 -19.44 9.89 -14.10
N ASP A 242 -19.65 10.16 -12.82
CA ASP A 242 -20.53 11.20 -12.31
C ASP A 242 -19.82 12.06 -11.26
N ALA A 243 -19.23 13.17 -11.70
CA ALA A 243 -18.53 14.10 -10.82
C ALA A 243 -19.48 14.78 -9.82
N SER A 244 -20.74 14.99 -10.17
CA SER A 244 -21.70 15.67 -9.29
C SER A 244 -22.04 14.81 -8.07
N ASN A 245 -22.27 13.52 -8.30
CA ASN A 245 -22.50 12.57 -7.21
C ASN A 245 -21.24 12.33 -6.37
N LEU A 246 -20.04 12.34 -6.97
CA LEU A 246 -18.79 12.30 -6.20
C LEU A 246 -18.63 13.54 -5.31
N ILE A 247 -18.92 14.73 -5.81
CA ILE A 247 -18.89 15.98 -5.03
C ILE A 247 -19.90 15.92 -3.88
N ARG A 248 -21.11 15.37 -4.12
CA ARG A 248 -22.12 15.17 -3.08
C ARG A 248 -21.62 14.20 -2.00
N PHE A 249 -21.06 13.06 -2.40
CA PHE A 249 -20.48 12.07 -1.50
C PHE A 249 -19.39 12.70 -0.61
N LEU A 250 -18.45 13.44 -1.22
CA LEU A 250 -17.37 14.13 -0.51
C LEU A 250 -17.89 15.22 0.44
N GLY A 251 -18.83 16.04 -0.02
CA GLY A 251 -19.45 17.08 0.81
C GLY A 251 -20.15 16.50 2.04
N ALA A 252 -20.74 15.31 1.91
CA ALA A 252 -21.43 14.59 2.97
C ALA A 252 -20.49 13.81 3.92
N ARG A 253 -19.16 13.93 3.80
CA ARG A 253 -18.21 13.45 4.82
C ARG A 253 -18.07 14.39 6.00
N GLN A 254 -18.52 15.64 5.86
CA GLN A 254 -18.54 16.62 6.95
C GLN A 254 -19.63 16.25 7.96
N GLN A 255 -19.22 16.05 9.21
CA GLN A 255 -20.13 15.76 10.31
C GLN A 255 -19.89 16.72 11.48
N VAL A 256 -20.97 17.12 12.14
CA VAL A 256 -20.90 17.86 13.39
C VAL A 256 -20.22 16.96 14.41
N TYR A 257 -19.11 17.43 14.97
CA TYR A 257 -18.40 16.68 15.99
C TYR A 257 -19.02 17.00 17.36
N VAL A 258 -19.49 15.96 18.04
CA VAL A 258 -20.02 16.05 19.39
C VAL A 258 -19.03 15.34 20.31
N ASP A 259 -18.60 16.01 21.38
CA ASP A 259 -17.80 15.37 22.42
C ASP A 259 -18.66 14.29 23.08
N SER A 260 -18.37 13.01 22.83
CA SER A 260 -18.88 11.97 23.72
C SER A 260 -18.26 12.23 25.10
N GLN A 261 -19.10 12.53 26.09
CA GLN A 261 -18.61 12.67 27.46
C GLN A 261 -17.92 11.36 27.84
N GLY A 262 -16.65 11.46 28.26
CA GLY A 262 -15.72 10.36 28.43
C GLY A 262 -16.30 9.02 28.90
N SER A 263 -16.14 8.01 28.06
CA SER A 263 -15.74 6.66 28.49
C SER A 263 -14.58 6.23 27.59
N ALA A 264 -13.40 6.08 28.22
CA ALA A 264 -12.34 5.31 27.62
C ALA A 264 -12.76 3.85 27.68
N ALA A 265 -12.68 3.15 26.55
CA ALA A 265 -12.93 1.73 26.36
C ALA A 265 -14.34 1.28 26.77
N ASP A 266 -15.18 1.02 25.77
CA ASP A 266 -16.12 -0.11 25.68
C ASP A 266 -16.88 0.08 24.35
N ASP A 267 -16.45 -0.66 23.32
CA ASP A 267 -17.23 -0.89 22.09
C ASP A 267 -18.40 -1.80 22.49
N ASP A 268 -19.48 -1.24 23.02
CA ASP A 268 -20.82 -1.84 23.07
C ASP A 268 -21.81 -0.86 23.70
N CYS A 269 -22.54 -0.11 22.87
CA CYS A 269 -23.95 0.22 23.15
C CYS A 269 -24.60 0.87 21.91
N ASP A 270 -25.68 0.23 21.48
CA ASP A 270 -26.72 0.81 20.62
C ASP A 270 -27.34 2.03 21.32
N ASP A 271 -26.86 3.23 21.05
CA ASP A 271 -27.58 4.46 21.36
C ASP A 271 -28.19 5.04 20.08
N GLU A 272 -29.51 4.95 19.99
CA GLU A 272 -30.34 5.66 19.00
C GLU A 272 -30.03 7.16 19.02
N PRO A 273 -29.91 7.83 17.86
CA PRO A 273 -29.59 9.24 17.84
C PRO A 273 -30.78 10.06 18.38
N GLU A 274 -30.61 10.67 19.56
CA GLU A 274 -31.49 11.76 20.01
C GLU A 274 -31.52 12.87 18.95
N SER A 275 -32.72 13.42 18.75
CA SER A 275 -33.04 14.44 17.75
C SER A 275 -32.06 15.61 17.73
N THR A 276 -31.46 15.85 16.57
CA THR A 276 -30.51 16.94 16.29
C THR A 276 -31.24 18.27 16.06
N GLU A 277 -31.77 18.87 17.12
CA GLU A 277 -32.17 20.28 17.09
C GLU A 277 -31.04 21.17 17.62
N ASP A 278 -30.52 22.04 16.74
CA ASP A 278 -29.67 23.20 17.01
C ASP A 278 -28.41 23.00 17.89
N VAL A 279 -27.57 22.02 17.55
CA VAL A 279 -26.16 22.05 17.96
C VAL A 279 -25.43 23.08 17.09
N ASP A 280 -25.10 24.24 17.66
CA ASP A 280 -24.17 25.20 17.03
C ASP A 280 -22.85 24.46 16.74
N ALA A 281 -22.65 24.10 15.46
CA ALA A 281 -21.62 23.16 15.04
C ALA A 281 -20.23 23.82 15.07
N GLN A 282 -19.69 24.03 16.27
CA GLN A 282 -18.39 24.67 16.48
C GLN A 282 -17.23 23.86 15.89
N HIS A 283 -17.40 22.54 15.78
CA HIS A 283 -16.39 21.61 15.29
C HIS A 283 -16.98 20.71 14.21
N ILE A 284 -16.31 20.63 13.06
CA ILE A 284 -16.70 19.71 11.98
C ILE A 284 -15.55 18.75 11.70
N GLY A 285 -15.79 17.48 12.00
CA GLY A 285 -14.89 16.38 11.64
C GLY A 285 -15.27 15.77 10.30
N PHE A 286 -14.43 14.86 9.81
CA PHE A 286 -14.64 14.15 8.55
C PHE A 286 -14.54 12.64 8.76
N ASN A 287 -15.41 11.87 8.12
CA ASN A 287 -15.27 10.42 8.05
C ASN A 287 -14.85 9.94 6.65
N GLY A 288 -14.42 8.69 6.57
CA GLY A 288 -14.10 8.04 5.29
C GLY A 288 -15.32 7.43 4.60
N ARG A 289 -16.32 7.05 5.41
CA ARG A 289 -17.46 6.20 5.05
C ARG A 289 -18.71 6.65 5.79
N TRP A 290 -19.88 6.29 5.27
CA TRP A 290 -21.15 6.58 5.94
C TRP A 290 -21.17 5.94 7.33
N ASN A 291 -21.77 6.65 8.29
CA ASN A 291 -21.96 6.17 9.66
C ASN A 291 -20.67 5.74 10.38
N LYS A 292 -19.51 6.29 9.99
CA LYS A 292 -18.23 6.11 10.68
C LYS A 292 -17.82 7.38 11.42
N PRO A 293 -17.07 7.25 12.54
CA PRO A 293 -16.66 8.38 13.36
C PRO A 293 -15.69 9.31 12.61
N ALA A 294 -15.54 10.52 13.15
CA ALA A 294 -14.62 11.50 12.62
C ALA A 294 -13.16 11.09 12.84
N ASP A 295 -12.33 11.32 11.84
CA ASP A 295 -10.90 11.02 11.86
C ASP A 295 -10.11 12.14 11.17
N THR A 296 -9.03 12.57 11.83
CA THR A 296 -8.17 13.67 11.38
C THR A 296 -7.72 13.51 9.93
N CYS A 297 -7.39 12.30 9.46
CA CYS A 297 -6.84 12.13 8.13
C CYS A 297 -7.86 12.42 7.01
N TYR A 298 -9.17 12.20 7.26
CA TYR A 298 -10.21 12.50 6.27
C TYR A 298 -10.46 13.99 6.09
N CYS A 299 -10.01 14.83 7.03
CA CYS A 299 -9.96 16.27 6.80
C CYS A 299 -9.08 16.55 5.58
N PHE A 300 -7.96 15.85 5.43
CA PHE A 300 -7.12 15.95 4.24
C PHE A 300 -7.73 15.21 3.04
N TRP A 301 -8.07 13.92 3.17
CA TRP A 301 -8.51 13.13 2.02
C TRP A 301 -9.73 13.75 1.33
N THR A 302 -10.70 14.23 2.12
CA THR A 302 -11.89 14.90 1.57
C THR A 302 -11.56 16.29 1.03
N ALA A 303 -10.79 17.10 1.77
CA ALA A 303 -10.48 18.46 1.33
C ALA A 303 -9.61 18.50 0.09
N ALA A 304 -8.62 17.61 -0.01
CA ALA A 304 -7.78 17.46 -1.18
C ALA A 304 -8.58 17.01 -2.39
N SER A 305 -9.51 16.06 -2.25
CA SER A 305 -10.42 15.67 -3.32
C SER A 305 -11.26 16.84 -3.83
N LEU A 306 -11.89 17.58 -2.91
CA LEU A 306 -12.70 18.75 -3.28
C LEU A 306 -11.83 19.86 -3.91
N ALA A 307 -10.62 20.10 -3.41
CA ALA A 307 -9.67 21.02 -4.01
C ALA A 307 -9.28 20.62 -5.44
N ASN A 308 -8.99 19.34 -5.67
CA ASN A 308 -8.67 18.79 -6.99
C ASN A 308 -9.83 18.94 -7.98
N LEU A 309 -11.07 18.85 -7.50
CA LEU A 309 -12.31 19.08 -8.25
C LEU A 309 -12.71 20.57 -8.36
N GLY A 310 -11.93 21.50 -7.80
CA GLY A 310 -12.24 22.93 -7.80
C GLY A 310 -13.42 23.32 -6.92
N ARG A 311 -13.79 22.47 -5.95
CA ARG A 311 -14.93 22.62 -5.05
C ARG A 311 -14.59 22.77 -3.57
N LEU A 312 -13.42 23.32 -3.28
CA LEU A 312 -12.98 23.61 -1.90
C LEU A 312 -13.86 24.67 -1.19
N ASP A 313 -14.73 25.35 -1.92
CA ASP A 313 -15.79 26.23 -1.40
C ASP A 313 -16.83 25.50 -0.53
N LEU A 314 -16.99 24.19 -0.71
CA LEU A 314 -17.98 23.38 0.00
C LEU A 314 -17.61 23.03 1.44
N ILE A 315 -16.37 23.30 1.85
CA ILE A 315 -15.88 22.94 3.19
C ILE A 315 -16.16 24.06 4.17
N LYS A 316 -16.72 23.70 5.33
CA LYS A 316 -16.82 24.57 6.51
C LYS A 316 -15.44 24.76 7.14
N ARG A 317 -14.64 25.65 6.52
CA ARG A 317 -13.18 25.76 6.76
C ARG A 317 -12.85 26.10 8.21
N GLN A 318 -13.61 27.02 8.82
CA GLN A 318 -13.33 27.49 10.18
C GLN A 318 -13.60 26.39 11.21
N GLU A 319 -14.72 25.69 11.05
CA GLU A 319 -15.18 24.62 11.92
C GLU A 319 -14.32 23.36 11.78
N ALA A 320 -13.88 23.04 10.56
CA ALA A 320 -12.91 21.98 10.30
C ALA A 320 -11.54 22.29 10.90
N ARG A 321 -11.09 23.54 10.79
CA ARG A 321 -9.85 24.02 11.42
C ARG A 321 -9.93 23.92 12.94
N ARG A 322 -11.03 24.39 13.55
CA ARG A 322 -11.25 24.28 15.00
C ARG A 322 -11.29 22.82 15.46
N PHE A 323 -11.93 21.92 14.71
CA PHE A 323 -11.89 20.49 15.02
C PHE A 323 -10.45 19.96 15.11
N MET A 324 -9.62 20.23 14.11
CA MET A 324 -8.22 19.78 14.15
C MET A 324 -7.44 20.41 15.32
N LEU A 325 -7.53 21.73 15.52
CA LEU A 325 -6.70 22.44 16.50
C LEU A 325 -7.16 22.27 17.95
N GLU A 326 -8.47 22.15 18.19
CA GLU A 326 -9.05 22.08 19.54
C GLU A 326 -9.34 20.64 19.98
N LYS A 327 -9.58 19.71 19.04
CA LYS A 327 -9.98 18.33 19.37
C LYS A 327 -8.86 17.32 19.12
N THR A 328 -8.20 17.35 17.95
CA THR A 328 -7.27 16.27 17.57
C THR A 328 -5.79 16.65 17.68
N GLN A 329 -5.47 17.94 17.87
CA GLN A 329 -4.11 18.40 18.18
C GLN A 329 -3.72 17.95 19.59
N HIS A 330 -2.59 17.26 19.70
CA HIS A 330 -2.14 16.72 20.98
C HIS A 330 -1.32 17.73 21.80
N MET A 331 -1.36 17.60 23.12
CA MET A 331 -0.67 18.51 24.05
C MET A 331 0.86 18.51 23.93
N ILE A 332 1.46 17.44 23.40
CA ILE A 332 2.91 17.34 23.13
C ILE A 332 3.28 17.77 21.70
N GLY A 333 2.29 18.10 20.88
CA GLY A 333 2.44 18.30 19.45
C GLY A 333 2.09 17.05 18.66
N GLY A 334 1.87 17.25 17.36
CA GLY A 334 1.29 16.23 16.50
C GLY A 334 -0.24 16.19 16.57
N PHE A 335 -0.83 15.36 15.74
CA PHE A 335 -2.28 15.09 15.72
C PHE A 335 -2.52 13.61 15.96
N GLY A 336 -3.58 13.30 16.72
CA GLY A 336 -4.10 11.94 16.86
C GLY A 336 -5.18 11.64 15.82
N LYS A 337 -5.53 10.36 15.68
CA LYS A 337 -6.63 9.89 14.85
C LYS A 337 -7.98 10.50 15.27
N HIS A 338 -8.27 10.43 16.57
CA HIS A 338 -9.49 10.96 17.20
C HIS A 338 -9.12 11.92 18.34
N ALA A 339 -10.11 12.66 18.86
CA ALA A 339 -9.88 13.48 20.06
C ALA A 339 -9.41 12.61 21.23
N GLY A 340 -8.42 13.09 21.97
CA GLY A 340 -7.79 12.35 23.07
C GLY A 340 -6.87 11.19 22.65
N SER A 341 -6.80 10.82 21.37
CA SER A 341 -5.86 9.80 20.89
C SER A 341 -4.40 10.28 20.99
N PRO A 342 -3.43 9.38 21.26
CA PRO A 342 -2.01 9.72 21.13
C PRO A 342 -1.67 10.21 19.72
N PRO A 343 -0.69 11.12 19.56
CA PRO A 343 -0.30 11.61 18.25
C PRO A 343 0.59 10.60 17.52
N ASP A 344 0.32 10.40 16.23
CA ASP A 344 1.11 9.57 15.34
C ASP A 344 1.60 10.34 14.11
N VAL A 345 2.62 9.81 13.42
CA VAL A 345 3.26 10.51 12.30
C VAL A 345 2.33 10.65 11.09
N TYR A 346 1.41 9.70 10.90
CA TYR A 346 0.48 9.69 9.77
C TYR A 346 -0.57 10.79 9.95
N HIS A 347 -1.29 10.79 11.07
CA HIS A 347 -2.30 11.81 11.36
C HIS A 347 -1.66 13.17 11.59
N THR A 348 -0.44 13.24 12.11
CA THR A 348 0.30 14.51 12.20
C THR A 348 0.55 15.12 10.83
N PHE A 349 1.06 14.33 9.88
CA PHE A 349 1.26 14.81 8.51
C PHE A 349 -0.06 15.21 7.86
N PHE A 350 -1.09 14.36 7.92
CA PHE A 350 -2.35 14.64 7.25
C PHE A 350 -3.16 15.77 7.91
N GLY A 351 -3.06 15.97 9.22
CA GLY A 351 -3.62 17.14 9.90
C GLY A 351 -2.97 18.44 9.43
N LEU A 352 -1.65 18.47 9.34
CA LEU A 352 -0.91 19.61 8.79
C LEU A 352 -1.21 19.85 7.30
N ALA A 353 -1.28 18.78 6.50
CA ALA A 353 -1.62 18.86 5.08
C ALA A 353 -3.06 19.36 4.86
N ALA A 354 -4.01 18.95 5.71
CA ALA A 354 -5.38 19.45 5.70
C ALA A 354 -5.41 20.94 6.01
N LEU A 355 -4.74 21.38 7.09
CA LEU A 355 -4.64 22.81 7.44
C LEU A 355 -4.03 23.64 6.30
N ALA A 356 -2.94 23.16 5.69
CA ALA A 356 -2.32 23.82 4.54
C ALA A 356 -3.26 23.88 3.33
N THR A 357 -4.00 22.80 3.06
CA THR A 357 -5.03 22.75 2.01
C THR A 357 -6.15 23.76 2.25
N LEU A 358 -6.54 23.97 3.51
CA LEU A 358 -7.56 24.95 3.91
C LEU A 358 -7.04 26.39 3.96
N GLY A 359 -5.75 26.60 3.67
CA GLY A 359 -5.14 27.94 3.59
C GLY A 359 -4.60 28.47 4.91
N GLU A 360 -4.18 27.61 5.84
CA GLU A 360 -3.53 28.01 7.09
C GLU A 360 -2.29 28.91 6.80
N PRO A 361 -2.32 30.20 7.18
CA PRO A 361 -1.32 31.19 6.73
C PRO A 361 0.11 30.90 7.20
N SER A 362 0.23 30.18 8.32
CA SER A 362 1.51 29.91 8.98
C SER A 362 2.27 28.71 8.39
N LEU A 363 1.64 27.96 7.48
CA LEU A 363 2.19 26.79 6.79
C LEU A 363 2.59 27.12 5.35
N ARG A 364 3.48 26.32 4.77
CA ARG A 364 3.81 26.44 3.35
C ARG A 364 2.63 26.05 2.47
N LYS A 365 2.59 26.62 1.26
CA LYS A 365 1.64 26.20 0.23
C LYS A 365 1.83 24.73 -0.11
N PHE A 366 0.72 24.05 -0.36
CA PHE A 366 0.66 22.61 -0.45
C PHE A 366 -0.04 22.17 -1.74
N ASP A 367 0.60 21.30 -2.50
CA ASP A 367 0.01 20.66 -3.66
C ASP A 367 -0.82 19.46 -3.22
N THR A 368 -2.14 19.58 -3.35
CA THR A 368 -3.08 18.54 -2.92
C THR A 368 -3.04 17.31 -3.80
N ALA A 369 -2.66 17.40 -5.08
CA ALA A 369 -2.59 16.25 -5.97
C ALA A 369 -1.40 15.35 -5.60
N VAL A 370 -0.22 15.93 -5.41
CA VAL A 370 1.04 15.24 -5.10
C VAL A 370 1.20 14.96 -3.60
N ALA A 371 0.49 15.70 -2.75
CA ALA A 371 0.64 15.71 -1.29
C ALA A 371 2.05 16.11 -0.82
N VAL A 372 2.61 17.19 -1.37
CA VAL A 372 3.88 17.79 -0.90
C VAL A 372 3.79 19.31 -0.98
N SER A 373 4.81 20.02 -0.51
CA SER A 373 4.84 21.48 -0.69
C SER A 373 4.96 21.86 -2.17
N GLU A 374 4.45 23.04 -2.55
CA GLU A 374 4.65 23.56 -3.92
C GLU A 374 6.15 23.73 -4.27
N GLU A 375 7.01 23.95 -3.26
CA GLU A 375 8.46 23.99 -3.45
C GLU A 375 9.01 22.62 -3.88
N THR A 376 8.55 21.55 -3.24
CA THR A 376 8.89 20.17 -3.58
C THR A 376 8.42 19.83 -5.00
N VAL A 377 7.21 20.26 -5.39
CA VAL A 377 6.71 20.13 -6.77
C VAL A 377 7.67 20.79 -7.77
N ARG A 378 8.07 22.04 -7.53
CA ARG A 378 9.04 22.74 -8.40
C ARG A 378 10.37 21.97 -8.52
N LYS A 379 10.84 21.34 -7.43
CA LYS A 379 12.04 20.51 -7.44
C LYS A 379 11.85 19.23 -8.27
N ILE A 380 10.69 18.58 -8.15
CA ILE A 380 10.31 17.43 -9.00
C ILE A 380 10.37 17.82 -10.48
N GLU A 381 9.75 18.94 -10.87
CA GLU A 381 9.74 19.37 -12.26
C GLU A 381 11.15 19.68 -12.78
N LYS A 382 12.00 20.29 -11.95
CA LYS A 382 13.40 20.59 -12.30
C LYS A 382 14.22 19.30 -12.43
N ALA A 383 14.04 18.34 -11.53
CA ALA A 383 14.69 17.04 -11.58
C ALA A 383 14.30 16.26 -12.84
N ARG A 384 13.00 16.25 -13.15
CA ARG A 384 12.44 15.65 -14.37
C ARG A 384 13.01 16.27 -15.64
N ARG A 385 13.12 17.59 -15.73
CA ARG A 385 13.74 18.25 -16.89
C ARG A 385 15.20 17.84 -17.06
N GLY A 386 15.99 17.87 -15.98
CA GLY A 386 17.38 17.43 -16.04
C GLY A 386 17.54 15.98 -16.49
N LEU A 387 16.63 15.12 -16.04
CA LEU A 387 16.53 13.73 -16.46
C LEU A 387 16.25 13.59 -17.96
N LEU A 388 15.22 14.27 -18.47
CA LEU A 388 14.87 14.21 -19.90
C LEU A 388 15.94 14.85 -20.80
N GLU A 389 16.60 15.91 -20.35
CA GLU A 389 17.74 16.54 -21.04
C GLU A 389 18.91 15.56 -21.17
N GLN A 390 19.26 14.84 -20.11
CA GLN A 390 20.29 13.80 -20.14
C GLN A 390 19.96 12.69 -21.14
N ALA A 391 18.69 12.25 -21.21
CA ALA A 391 18.24 11.27 -22.19
C ALA A 391 18.38 11.79 -23.62
N SER A 392 18.07 13.07 -23.88
CA SER A 392 18.20 13.67 -25.21
C SER A 392 19.63 13.99 -25.67
N SER A 393 20.57 14.14 -24.73
CA SER A 393 21.96 14.60 -25.01
C SER A 393 22.95 13.49 -25.31
N THR A 394 22.56 12.23 -25.13
CA THR A 394 23.40 11.08 -25.46
C THR A 394 23.34 10.82 -26.96
N ASP A 395 24.32 11.39 -27.66
CA ASP A 395 24.61 11.12 -29.06
C ASP A 395 24.80 9.61 -29.29
N VAL A 396 24.43 9.13 -30.48
CA VAL A 396 24.28 7.71 -30.87
C VAL A 396 25.48 6.84 -30.45
N GLY A 397 25.37 6.21 -29.28
CA GLY A 397 26.34 5.28 -28.70
C GLY A 397 25.71 4.51 -27.54
N ASP A 398 26.25 3.34 -27.18
CA ASP A 398 25.64 2.36 -26.25
C ASP A 398 25.14 2.91 -24.89
N GLY A 399 25.55 4.11 -24.47
CA GLY A 399 25.05 4.77 -23.26
C GLY A 399 23.69 5.47 -23.37
N ALA A 400 23.21 5.82 -24.57
CA ALA A 400 21.87 6.41 -24.76
C ALA A 400 20.76 5.39 -24.48
N LYS A 401 21.00 4.13 -24.84
CA LYS A 401 20.12 3.00 -24.52
C LYS A 401 19.96 2.83 -23.01
N SER A 402 21.02 2.98 -22.21
CA SER A 402 20.93 2.69 -20.77
C SER A 402 20.04 3.66 -19.96
N LEU A 403 19.84 4.91 -20.42
CA LEU A 403 19.02 5.90 -19.70
C LEU A 403 17.57 5.90 -20.17
N GLU A 404 17.32 5.78 -21.48
CA GLU A 404 15.97 5.50 -22.00
C GLU A 404 15.48 4.14 -21.48
N ASP A 405 16.34 3.12 -21.46
CA ASP A 405 16.06 1.85 -20.80
C ASP A 405 15.90 2.04 -19.30
N GLY A 406 16.67 2.89 -18.60
CA GLY A 406 16.47 3.17 -17.16
C GLY A 406 15.14 3.86 -16.81
N LEU A 407 14.69 4.81 -17.65
CA LEU A 407 13.40 5.48 -17.57
C LEU A 407 12.24 4.54 -17.93
N LEU A 408 12.42 3.75 -19.00
CA LEU A 408 11.52 2.69 -19.42
C LEU A 408 11.47 1.59 -18.34
N ASN A 409 12.57 1.22 -17.71
CA ASN A 409 12.64 0.20 -16.66
C ASN A 409 11.94 0.70 -15.41
N MET A 410 12.16 1.94 -14.96
CA MET A 410 11.38 2.46 -13.84
C MET A 410 9.89 2.61 -14.15
N THR A 411 9.46 2.71 -15.41
CA THR A 411 8.04 2.88 -15.76
C THR A 411 7.35 1.57 -16.19
N LEU A 412 8.05 0.65 -16.86
CA LEU A 412 7.62 -0.70 -17.25
C LEU A 412 7.70 -1.69 -16.07
N SER A 413 8.74 -1.59 -15.22
CA SER A 413 8.79 -2.33 -13.95
C SER A 413 7.68 -1.91 -13.00
N LEU A 414 7.00 -0.79 -13.29
CA LEU A 414 5.87 -0.30 -12.53
C LEU A 414 4.50 -0.73 -13.07
N MET A 415 4.33 -1.48 -14.18
CA MET A 415 2.99 -1.92 -14.64
C MET A 415 2.93 -2.78 -15.95
N ALA A 416 3.94 -3.57 -16.34
CA ALA A 416 3.86 -4.32 -17.60
C ALA A 416 3.01 -5.61 -17.51
N GLY A 417 1.69 -5.46 -17.55
CA GLY A 417 0.76 -6.49 -18.01
C GLY A 417 0.57 -6.40 -19.52
N ARG A 418 1.30 -7.20 -20.31
CA ARG A 418 0.82 -7.60 -21.65
C ARG A 418 1.39 -8.95 -22.08
N ALA A 419 0.46 -9.88 -22.25
CA ALA A 419 0.63 -11.11 -23.01
C ALA A 419 1.30 -10.81 -24.36
N LYS A 420 2.45 -11.45 -24.62
CA LYS A 420 3.00 -11.52 -25.98
C LYS A 420 1.95 -12.19 -26.86
N LYS A 421 1.42 -11.44 -27.83
CA LYS A 421 0.72 -12.01 -28.98
C LYS A 421 1.63 -13.07 -29.60
N SER A 422 1.10 -14.28 -29.73
CA SER A 422 1.72 -15.41 -30.41
C SER A 422 2.20 -15.02 -31.81
N GLY A 423 3.51 -14.82 -31.94
CA GLY A 423 4.21 -14.69 -33.22
C GLY A 423 5.23 -15.81 -33.30
N VAL A 424 4.90 -16.84 -34.06
CA VAL A 424 5.76 -17.98 -34.40
C VAL A 424 7.14 -17.46 -34.82
N ARG A 425 8.20 -17.84 -34.10
CA ARG A 425 9.57 -17.77 -34.60
C ARG A 425 10.29 -19.09 -34.29
N ALA A 426 10.85 -19.66 -35.35
CA ALA A 426 11.49 -20.96 -35.41
C ALA A 426 12.68 -21.09 -34.45
N ALA A 427 12.88 -22.31 -33.96
CA ALA A 427 14.00 -22.71 -33.12
C ALA A 427 15.36 -22.47 -33.80
N PRO A 428 16.37 -21.91 -33.11
CA PRO A 428 17.75 -21.98 -33.56
C PRO A 428 18.36 -23.34 -33.22
N GLU A 429 19.18 -23.81 -34.16
CA GLU A 429 19.90 -25.09 -34.16
C GLU A 429 20.85 -25.26 -32.97
N GLN A 430 20.98 -26.50 -32.52
CA GLN A 430 21.88 -26.94 -31.46
C GLN A 430 23.35 -26.91 -31.93
N HIS A 431 24.23 -26.26 -31.15
CA HIS A 431 25.66 -26.50 -31.21
C HIS A 431 26.10 -27.42 -30.05
N PRO A 432 26.99 -28.41 -30.29
CA PRO A 432 27.31 -29.46 -29.32
C PRO A 432 28.39 -29.00 -28.34
N LEU A 433 28.11 -29.12 -27.03
CA LEU A 433 29.11 -28.96 -25.98
C LEU A 433 29.82 -30.28 -25.68
N SER A 434 31.14 -30.19 -25.68
CA SER A 434 32.13 -31.25 -25.48
C SER A 434 32.17 -31.78 -24.04
N LYS A 435 32.43 -33.09 -23.92
CA LYS A 435 32.75 -33.83 -22.69
C LYS A 435 34.06 -33.36 -22.04
N ALA A 436 34.04 -33.16 -20.71
CA ALA A 436 35.11 -33.35 -19.71
C ALA A 436 34.73 -32.50 -18.47
N THR A 437 34.80 -32.89 -17.20
CA THR A 437 35.21 -34.09 -16.46
C THR A 437 34.63 -33.89 -15.05
N GLN A 438 34.02 -34.90 -14.43
CA GLN A 438 33.73 -34.87 -12.98
C GLN A 438 35.03 -35.03 -12.19
N PRO A 439 35.12 -34.43 -11.01
CA PRO A 439 35.35 -35.28 -9.85
C PRO A 439 34.42 -34.96 -8.66
N GLU A 440 33.89 -36.06 -8.15
CA GLU A 440 33.74 -36.43 -6.74
C GLU A 440 32.68 -35.74 -5.86
N THR A 441 31.71 -36.57 -5.53
CA THR A 441 30.57 -36.46 -4.65
C THR A 441 30.90 -36.21 -3.18
N LEU A 442 30.14 -35.31 -2.56
CA LEU A 442 29.67 -35.42 -1.17
C LEU A 442 28.13 -35.23 -1.19
N PRO A 443 27.37 -35.91 -0.32
CA PRO A 443 25.99 -36.30 -0.60
C PRO A 443 25.01 -35.13 -0.54
N LEU A 444 24.24 -34.97 -1.61
CA LEU A 444 22.99 -34.22 -1.61
C LEU A 444 22.00 -34.93 -0.67
N ASP A 445 21.51 -34.20 0.32
CA ASP A 445 20.35 -34.59 1.12
C ASP A 445 19.09 -34.51 0.22
N PRO A 446 18.37 -35.62 -0.04
CA PRO A 446 17.31 -35.65 -1.04
C PRO A 446 15.94 -35.32 -0.44
N PHE A 447 15.80 -34.26 0.36
CA PHE A 447 14.48 -33.88 0.90
C PHE A 447 14.31 -32.36 1.01
N ARG A 448 13.70 -31.73 0.00
CA ARG A 448 13.14 -30.38 0.11
C ARG A 448 11.70 -30.48 0.65
N LEU A 449 11.52 -30.12 1.92
CA LEU A 449 10.21 -29.81 2.50
C LEU A 449 9.94 -28.32 2.30
N GLY A 450 8.92 -27.97 1.52
CA GLY A 450 8.50 -26.58 1.35
C GLY A 450 7.50 -26.20 2.45
N HIS A 451 7.93 -25.37 3.41
CA HIS A 451 7.01 -24.64 4.28
C HIS A 451 7.00 -23.19 3.77
N ARG A 452 5.85 -22.72 3.28
CA ARG A 452 5.69 -21.34 2.81
C ARG A 452 4.46 -20.77 3.48
N GLU A 453 4.66 -19.85 4.41
CA GLU A 453 3.57 -19.00 4.89
C GLU A 453 3.23 -18.02 3.77
N GLN A 454 2.04 -18.16 3.18
CA GLN A 454 1.46 -17.17 2.28
C GLN A 454 0.76 -16.10 3.13
N GLY A 455 0.96 -14.83 2.77
CA GLY A 455 0.15 -13.74 3.33
C GLY A 455 -1.30 -13.88 2.86
N GLU A 456 -2.23 -13.43 3.71
CA GLU A 456 -3.67 -13.60 3.55
C GLU A 456 -4.16 -13.20 2.15
N GLU A 457 -4.64 -14.19 1.41
CA GLU A 457 -5.08 -14.07 0.03
C GLU A 457 -6.56 -14.43 -0.06
N THR A 458 -7.38 -13.53 -0.61
CA THR A 458 -8.85 -13.71 -0.65
C THR A 458 -9.35 -14.49 -1.86
N THR A 459 -8.46 -14.87 -2.78
CA THR A 459 -8.83 -15.46 -4.06
C THR A 459 -8.09 -16.75 -4.40
N GLY A 460 -6.97 -17.06 -3.74
CA GLY A 460 -6.10 -18.20 -4.03
C GLY A 460 -5.23 -18.08 -5.29
N ASP A 461 -4.98 -16.86 -5.80
CA ASP A 461 -4.10 -16.61 -6.94
C ASP A 461 -2.66 -17.10 -6.70
N GLY A 462 -2.16 -17.06 -5.48
CA GLY A 462 -0.83 -17.51 -5.06
C GLY A 462 -0.69 -19.02 -5.18
N MET A 463 -1.72 -19.78 -4.78
CA MET A 463 -1.73 -21.23 -4.98
C MET A 463 -1.91 -21.61 -6.45
N ARG A 464 -2.75 -20.88 -7.22
CA ARG A 464 -2.87 -21.07 -8.67
C ARG A 464 -1.55 -20.77 -9.39
N PHE A 465 -0.90 -19.67 -9.03
CA PHE A 465 0.40 -19.28 -9.59
C PHE A 465 1.48 -20.31 -9.25
N PHE A 466 1.48 -20.81 -8.01
CA PHE A 466 2.41 -21.88 -7.62
C PHE A 466 2.18 -23.14 -8.45
N SER A 467 0.92 -23.56 -8.62
CA SER A 467 0.56 -24.70 -9.47
C SER A 467 1.03 -24.50 -10.92
N ASP A 468 0.69 -23.36 -11.54
CA ASP A 468 1.13 -22.97 -12.89
C ASP A 468 2.66 -22.91 -13.05
N SER A 469 3.38 -22.63 -11.96
CA SER A 469 4.85 -22.55 -11.98
C SER A 469 5.49 -23.93 -12.04
N LEU A 470 4.87 -24.96 -11.44
CA LEU A 470 5.38 -26.33 -11.46
C LEU A 470 5.36 -26.89 -12.87
N ASP A 471 4.29 -26.67 -13.63
CA ASP A 471 4.16 -27.15 -15.02
C ASP A 471 5.17 -26.52 -15.98
N LYS A 472 5.78 -25.39 -15.60
CA LYS A 472 6.77 -24.67 -16.40
C LYS A 472 8.22 -25.02 -16.05
N MET A 473 8.44 -25.88 -15.05
CA MET A 473 9.78 -26.35 -14.68
C MET A 473 10.21 -27.56 -15.52
N ASP A 474 11.48 -27.62 -15.92
CA ASP A 474 12.04 -28.78 -16.65
C ASP A 474 12.05 -30.08 -15.82
N ALA A 475 11.98 -29.98 -14.49
CA ALA A 475 11.89 -31.11 -13.56
C ALA A 475 11.11 -30.72 -12.29
N PRO A 476 9.77 -30.66 -12.33
CA PRO A 476 8.99 -30.21 -11.19
C PRO A 476 9.11 -31.14 -9.98
N PRO A 477 9.19 -30.60 -8.76
CA PRO A 477 9.09 -31.40 -7.55
C PRO A 477 7.73 -32.10 -7.50
N LYS A 478 7.73 -33.41 -7.25
CA LYS A 478 6.50 -34.18 -7.01
C LYS A 478 6.25 -34.27 -5.52
N PHE A 479 5.08 -33.80 -5.09
CA PHE A 479 4.64 -33.89 -3.71
C PHE A 479 3.78 -35.13 -3.52
N LYS A 480 3.99 -35.87 -2.43
CA LYS A 480 3.10 -36.97 -2.04
C LYS A 480 1.91 -36.48 -1.20
N ALA A 481 2.12 -35.39 -0.47
CA ALA A 481 1.13 -34.78 0.41
C ALA A 481 1.38 -33.27 0.51
N ALA A 482 0.32 -32.51 0.74
CA ALA A 482 0.32 -31.09 1.06
C ALA A 482 -0.49 -30.88 2.34
N VAL A 483 0.07 -30.10 3.27
CA VAL A 483 -0.60 -29.71 4.51
C VAL A 483 -0.86 -28.21 4.45
N PHE A 484 -2.13 -27.84 4.56
CA PHE A 484 -2.61 -26.46 4.51
C PHE A 484 -2.93 -26.01 5.94
N GLY A 485 -2.28 -24.90 6.34
CA GLY A 485 -2.42 -24.32 7.67
C GLY A 485 -3.62 -23.39 7.74
N GLU A 486 -4.71 -23.83 8.39
CA GLU A 486 -5.94 -23.05 8.56
C GLU A 486 -6.49 -23.18 9.99
N PRO A 487 -7.25 -22.19 10.50
CA PRO A 487 -7.79 -22.22 11.85
C PRO A 487 -8.87 -23.30 12.00
N THR A 488 -8.44 -24.46 12.47
CA THR A 488 -9.25 -25.69 12.61
C THR A 488 -9.27 -26.21 14.05
N GLU A 489 -8.96 -25.35 15.02
CA GLU A 489 -8.94 -25.67 16.46
C GLU A 489 -8.05 -26.89 16.78
N ASN A 490 -6.96 -27.08 16.04
CA ASN A 490 -6.11 -28.27 16.13
C ASN A 490 -6.86 -29.59 15.83
N LYS A 491 -7.88 -29.54 14.97
CA LYS A 491 -8.62 -30.71 14.45
C LYS A 491 -8.36 -30.84 12.96
N LEU A 492 -8.40 -32.07 12.45
CA LEU A 492 -8.21 -32.33 11.02
C LEU A 492 -9.55 -32.13 10.28
N ALA A 493 -9.59 -31.24 9.29
CA ALA A 493 -10.84 -30.98 8.59
C ALA A 493 -11.18 -32.12 7.61
N CYS A 494 -12.43 -32.59 7.68
CA CYS A 494 -13.03 -33.54 6.75
C CYS A 494 -14.08 -32.86 5.88
N ASP A 495 -14.42 -33.48 4.75
CA ASP A 495 -15.52 -33.03 3.91
C ASP A 495 -16.89 -33.47 4.44
N GLN A 496 -17.91 -32.69 4.09
CA GLN A 496 -19.31 -33.08 4.21
C GLN A 496 -20.00 -32.87 2.86
N GLN A 497 -20.03 -33.92 2.04
CA GLN A 497 -20.43 -33.85 0.63
C GLN A 497 -21.84 -33.30 0.42
N THR A 498 -22.76 -33.53 1.37
CA THR A 498 -24.16 -33.08 1.27
C THR A 498 -24.46 -31.80 2.06
N GLY A 499 -23.46 -31.17 2.68
CA GLY A 499 -23.68 -30.00 3.54
C GLY A 499 -24.32 -28.83 2.80
N HIS A 500 -23.89 -28.60 1.55
CA HIS A 500 -24.44 -27.55 0.70
C HIS A 500 -25.91 -27.77 0.32
N ASP A 501 -26.35 -29.01 0.13
CA ASP A 501 -27.76 -29.35 -0.14
C ASP A 501 -28.65 -29.03 1.07
N ILE A 502 -28.17 -29.31 2.28
CA ILE A 502 -28.89 -29.04 3.53
C ILE A 502 -29.07 -27.53 3.73
N VAL A 503 -28.02 -26.76 3.49
CA VAL A 503 -28.06 -25.29 3.62
C VAL A 503 -28.96 -24.68 2.55
N THR A 504 -28.80 -25.09 1.29
CA THR A 504 -29.61 -24.61 0.17
C THR A 504 -31.09 -24.93 0.41
N GLY A 505 -31.42 -26.14 0.84
CA GLY A 505 -32.79 -26.54 1.15
C GLY A 505 -33.41 -25.74 2.30
N ARG A 506 -32.63 -25.37 3.33
CA ARG A 506 -33.10 -24.51 4.42
C ARG A 506 -33.39 -23.08 3.95
N ILE A 507 -32.48 -22.49 3.16
CA ILE A 507 -32.66 -21.14 2.62
C ILE A 507 -33.87 -21.12 1.68
N GLN A 508 -33.96 -22.11 0.79
CA GLN A 508 -35.08 -22.25 -0.13
C GLN A 508 -36.42 -22.33 0.62
N LYS A 509 -36.49 -23.13 1.70
CA LYS A 509 -37.68 -23.21 2.53
C LYS A 509 -38.05 -21.87 3.19
N ILE A 510 -37.07 -21.11 3.67
CA ILE A 510 -37.31 -19.78 4.25
C ILE A 510 -37.85 -18.82 3.20
N LEU A 511 -37.28 -18.83 1.98
CA LEU A 511 -37.74 -17.97 0.88
C LEU A 511 -39.17 -18.32 0.45
N GLU A 512 -39.50 -19.62 0.41
CA GLU A 512 -40.86 -20.10 0.12
C GLU A 512 -41.88 -19.72 1.20
N GLU A 513 -41.46 -19.67 2.47
CA GLU A 513 -42.29 -19.21 3.59
C GLU A 513 -42.57 -17.70 3.54
N VAL A 514 -41.66 -16.91 2.94
CA VAL A 514 -41.80 -15.45 2.84
C VAL A 514 -42.65 -15.05 1.63
N ASP A 515 -42.24 -15.42 0.42
CA ASP A 515 -42.97 -15.17 -0.83
C ASP A 515 -42.35 -15.99 -1.98
N SER A 516 -43.02 -17.08 -2.37
CA SER A 516 -42.54 -18.01 -3.40
C SER A 516 -42.76 -17.52 -4.84
N GLU A 517 -43.56 -16.47 -5.06
CA GLU A 517 -43.78 -15.89 -6.39
C GLU A 517 -42.83 -14.74 -6.69
N ALA A 518 -42.36 -14.02 -5.65
CA ALA A 518 -41.44 -12.88 -5.80
C ALA A 518 -39.96 -13.23 -5.66
N LEU A 519 -39.60 -14.33 -4.98
CA LEU A 519 -38.22 -14.65 -4.60
C LEU A 519 -37.74 -15.97 -5.23
N SER A 520 -36.50 -15.97 -5.73
CA SER A 520 -35.81 -17.15 -6.26
C SER A 520 -34.37 -17.22 -5.77
N LEU A 521 -33.87 -18.42 -5.46
CA LEU A 521 -32.50 -18.65 -5.02
C LEU A 521 -31.59 -19.12 -6.16
N GLY A 522 -30.47 -18.43 -6.35
CA GLY A 522 -29.40 -18.84 -7.25
C GLY A 522 -28.05 -18.87 -6.51
N CYS A 523 -27.46 -20.05 -6.37
CA CYS A 523 -26.14 -20.25 -5.75
C CYS A 523 -25.08 -20.39 -6.86
N HIS A 524 -24.51 -19.28 -7.34
CA HIS A 524 -23.64 -19.27 -8.52
C HIS A 524 -22.13 -19.23 -8.24
N ASN A 525 -21.74 -18.91 -7.00
CA ASN A 525 -20.34 -18.70 -6.62
C ASN A 525 -19.91 -19.72 -5.55
N GLY A 526 -19.39 -20.87 -5.98
CA GLY A 526 -18.82 -21.89 -5.10
C GLY A 526 -18.27 -23.09 -5.89
N TYR A 527 -17.14 -23.64 -5.45
CA TYR A 527 -16.50 -24.81 -6.09
C TYR A 527 -16.92 -26.16 -5.47
N GLY A 528 -17.99 -26.16 -4.66
CA GLY A 528 -18.50 -27.35 -3.98
C GLY A 528 -17.66 -27.78 -2.77
N PRO A 529 -18.02 -28.88 -2.10
CA PRO A 529 -17.25 -29.44 -1.00
C PRO A 529 -15.84 -29.82 -1.45
N VAL A 530 -14.84 -29.39 -0.67
CA VAL A 530 -13.43 -29.75 -0.92
C VAL A 530 -13.11 -30.99 -0.11
N HIS A 531 -12.65 -32.04 -0.80
CA HIS A 531 -12.19 -33.24 -0.13
C HIS A 531 -10.79 -33.03 0.47
N CYS A 532 -10.67 -33.32 1.76
CA CYS A 532 -9.41 -33.35 2.50
C CYS A 532 -9.26 -34.73 3.15
N ASP A 533 -8.05 -35.27 3.10
CA ASP A 533 -7.69 -36.49 3.80
C ASP A 533 -7.73 -36.24 5.31
N CYS A 534 -8.55 -37.00 6.02
CA CYS A 534 -8.72 -36.83 7.46
C CYS A 534 -8.66 -38.12 8.29
N ASP A 535 -8.40 -39.27 7.65
CA ASP A 535 -8.25 -40.57 8.35
C ASP A 535 -6.82 -40.76 8.86
N VAL A 536 -6.42 -39.91 9.82
CA VAL A 536 -5.10 -39.95 10.46
C VAL A 536 -5.26 -40.26 11.94
N GLU A 537 -4.69 -41.38 12.39
CA GLU A 537 -4.77 -41.82 13.78
C GLU A 537 -4.22 -40.75 14.75
N GLY A 538 -5.01 -40.44 15.80
CA GLY A 538 -4.62 -39.49 16.83
C GLY A 538 -4.98 -38.03 16.56
N PHE A 539 -5.81 -37.77 15.55
CA PHE A 539 -6.47 -36.47 15.33
C PHE A 539 -7.96 -36.55 15.64
N GLU A 540 -8.47 -35.52 16.31
CA GLU A 540 -9.89 -35.20 16.26
C GLU A 540 -10.22 -34.60 14.90
N THR A 541 -11.45 -34.79 14.43
CA THR A 541 -11.89 -34.28 13.12
C THR A 541 -13.00 -33.25 13.26
N MET A 542 -13.09 -32.37 12.28
CA MET A 542 -14.18 -31.38 12.18
C MET A 542 -14.64 -31.19 10.74
N VAL A 543 -15.80 -30.57 10.55
CA VAL A 543 -16.25 -30.08 9.24
C VAL A 543 -15.99 -28.58 9.20
N ALA A 544 -15.17 -28.15 8.26
CA ALA A 544 -14.89 -26.74 8.00
C ALA A 544 -15.94 -26.15 7.05
N ASN A 545 -16.53 -25.01 7.40
CA ASN A 545 -17.57 -24.33 6.62
C ASN A 545 -17.11 -22.97 6.08
N TYR A 546 -15.90 -22.92 5.52
CA TYR A 546 -15.28 -21.72 4.97
C TYR A 546 -14.51 -22.04 3.67
N GLY A 547 -14.17 -21.01 2.91
CA GLY A 547 -13.37 -21.16 1.70
C GLY A 547 -11.91 -21.44 2.03
N THR A 548 -11.26 -22.30 1.25
CA THR A 548 -9.84 -22.65 1.41
C THR A 548 -9.13 -22.69 0.06
N ASP A 549 -7.80 -22.56 0.09
CA ASP A 549 -6.95 -22.63 -1.10
C ASP A 549 -6.60 -24.05 -1.57
N VAL A 550 -7.00 -25.07 -0.80
CA VAL A 550 -6.78 -26.49 -1.14
C VAL A 550 -7.12 -26.85 -2.60
N PRO A 551 -8.26 -26.41 -3.20
CA PRO A 551 -8.61 -26.74 -4.58
C PRO A 551 -7.66 -26.14 -5.62
N ASN A 552 -6.95 -25.06 -5.27
CA ASN A 552 -6.11 -24.31 -6.19
C ASN A 552 -4.72 -24.94 -6.38
N LEU A 553 -4.36 -25.95 -5.59
CA LEU A 553 -3.14 -26.75 -5.80
C LEU A 553 -3.46 -27.98 -6.66
N GLU A 554 -3.03 -27.95 -7.92
CA GLU A 554 -3.22 -29.09 -8.82
C GLU A 554 -2.21 -30.22 -8.54
N GLY A 555 -2.62 -31.45 -8.83
CA GLY A 555 -1.79 -32.65 -8.70
C GLY A 555 -2.45 -33.76 -7.88
N ASP A 556 -1.84 -34.94 -7.96
CA ASP A 556 -2.28 -36.16 -7.26
C ASP A 556 -1.45 -36.32 -5.96
N HIS A 557 -1.90 -35.64 -4.91
CA HIS A 557 -1.28 -35.63 -3.58
C HIS A 557 -2.36 -35.68 -2.49
N ALA A 558 -2.03 -36.27 -1.35
CA ALA A 558 -2.89 -36.19 -0.17
C ALA A 558 -3.01 -34.74 0.32
N ARG A 559 -4.21 -34.33 0.74
CA ARG A 559 -4.53 -32.95 1.12
C ARG A 559 -5.02 -32.90 2.55
N TYR A 560 -4.19 -32.37 3.45
CA TYR A 560 -4.55 -32.21 4.86
C TYR A 560 -4.83 -30.73 5.15
N LEU A 561 -5.88 -30.43 5.91
CA LEU A 561 -6.23 -29.09 6.37
C LEU A 561 -6.25 -29.07 7.90
N TYR A 562 -5.28 -28.39 8.50
CA TYR A 562 -5.01 -28.45 9.94
C TYR A 562 -4.26 -27.21 10.43
N GLY A 563 -4.61 -26.70 11.60
CA GLY A 563 -3.95 -25.55 12.21
C GLY A 563 -4.61 -25.07 13.50
N PRO A 564 -3.90 -24.24 14.28
CA PRO A 564 -4.40 -23.69 15.53
C PRO A 564 -5.38 -22.53 15.27
N GLY A 565 -6.23 -22.24 16.26
CA GLY A 565 -7.18 -21.12 16.19
C GLY A 565 -8.55 -21.52 15.65
N SER A 566 -9.55 -20.67 15.88
CA SER A 566 -10.93 -20.93 15.44
C SER A 566 -11.30 -20.01 14.30
N ILE A 567 -11.86 -20.59 13.23
CA ILE A 567 -12.37 -19.82 12.10
C ILE A 567 -13.43 -18.79 12.51
N LEU A 568 -14.14 -19.00 13.63
CA LEU A 568 -15.21 -18.11 14.08
C LEU A 568 -14.73 -16.71 14.48
N VAL A 569 -13.44 -16.57 14.81
CA VAL A 569 -12.80 -15.31 15.18
C VAL A 569 -11.67 -14.93 14.23
N ALA A 570 -11.40 -15.76 13.21
CA ALA A 570 -10.34 -15.49 12.24
C ALA A 570 -10.58 -14.16 11.52
N HIS A 571 -9.52 -13.36 11.40
CA HIS A 571 -9.51 -12.03 10.79
C HIS A 571 -10.36 -10.99 11.54
N GLY A 572 -10.66 -11.24 12.83
CA GLY A 572 -11.38 -10.34 13.73
C GLY A 572 -10.53 -9.85 14.90
N ASP A 573 -11.02 -8.86 15.65
CA ASP A 573 -10.30 -8.26 16.80
C ASP A 573 -10.08 -9.26 17.96
N ASP A 574 -10.89 -10.33 18.00
CA ASP A 574 -10.81 -11.43 18.97
C ASP A 574 -9.94 -12.61 18.50
N GLU A 575 -9.26 -12.49 17.35
CA GLU A 575 -8.32 -13.52 16.89
C GLU A 575 -7.12 -13.61 17.83
N ALA A 576 -7.03 -14.71 18.57
CA ALA A 576 -5.92 -14.97 19.47
C ALA A 576 -5.59 -16.46 19.53
N LEU A 577 -4.30 -16.76 19.68
CA LEU A 577 -3.78 -18.10 19.91
C LEU A 577 -3.08 -18.17 21.26
N SER A 578 -3.33 -19.23 22.03
CA SER A 578 -2.51 -19.51 23.19
C SER A 578 -1.18 -20.14 22.77
N VAL A 579 -0.15 -20.01 23.61
CA VAL A 579 1.14 -20.71 23.38
C VAL A 579 0.92 -22.23 23.30
N SER A 580 0.01 -22.77 24.11
CA SER A 580 -0.36 -24.19 24.06
C SER A 580 -0.98 -24.60 22.72
N ASP A 581 -1.74 -23.73 22.05
CA ASP A 581 -2.32 -24.05 20.74
C ASP A 581 -1.23 -24.17 19.68
N LEU A 582 -0.21 -23.30 19.73
CA LEU A 582 0.94 -23.35 18.85
C LEU A 582 1.80 -24.60 19.10
N GLU A 583 2.05 -24.96 20.37
CA GLU A 583 2.78 -26.17 20.73
C GLU A 583 2.05 -27.44 20.25
N ALA A 584 0.72 -27.48 20.43
CA ALA A 584 -0.13 -28.57 19.92
C ALA A 584 -0.12 -28.63 18.39
N ALA A 585 -0.17 -27.48 17.71
CA ALA A 585 -0.07 -27.40 16.26
C ALA A 585 1.24 -27.98 15.74
N VAL A 586 2.38 -27.64 16.35
CA VAL A 586 3.71 -28.17 15.95
C VAL A 586 3.76 -29.69 16.06
N GLU A 587 3.27 -30.27 17.17
CA GLU A 587 3.22 -31.73 17.30
C GLU A 587 2.21 -32.37 16.33
N GLY A 588 1.10 -31.69 16.02
CA GLY A 588 0.15 -32.07 14.98
C GLY A 588 0.80 -32.12 13.59
N TYR A 589 1.43 -31.04 13.13
CA TYR A 589 2.13 -31.00 11.85
C TYR A 589 3.19 -32.10 11.74
N LYS A 590 3.96 -32.35 12.80
CA LYS A 590 4.93 -33.44 12.86
C LYS A 590 4.30 -34.81 12.68
N LYS A 591 3.15 -35.07 13.31
CA LYS A 591 2.41 -36.34 13.12
C LYS A 591 1.90 -36.50 11.69
N LEU A 592 1.32 -35.43 11.10
CA LEU A 592 0.84 -35.45 9.72
C LEU A 592 1.98 -35.72 8.72
N ILE A 593 3.12 -35.06 8.91
CA ILE A 593 4.32 -35.28 8.08
C ILE A 593 4.80 -36.74 8.21
N LEU A 594 4.90 -37.26 9.44
CA LEU A 594 5.32 -38.64 9.66
C LEU A 594 4.33 -39.68 9.11
N HIS A 595 3.03 -39.37 9.10
CA HIS A 595 2.00 -40.18 8.46
C HIS A 595 2.17 -40.17 6.93
N ALA A 596 2.27 -38.98 6.33
CA ALA A 596 2.46 -38.80 4.89
C ALA A 596 3.76 -39.41 4.34
N LEU A 597 4.81 -39.52 5.17
CA LEU A 597 6.06 -40.20 4.79
C LEU A 597 5.95 -41.73 4.79
N LYS A 598 4.96 -42.29 5.51
CA LYS A 598 4.73 -43.74 5.60
C LYS A 598 3.70 -44.25 4.59
N ALA A 599 2.81 -43.37 4.12
CA ALA A 599 1.89 -43.60 3.01
C ALA A 599 2.63 -43.57 1.64
#